data_AF-A0A9X1L5I8-F1
#
_entry.id   AF-A0A9X1L5I8-F1
#
_cell.length_a   1.000
_cell.length_b   1.000
_cell.length_c   1.000
_cell.angle_alpha   90.00
_cell.angle_beta   90.00
_cell.angle_gamma   90.00
#
_symmetry.space_group_name_H-M   'P 1'
#
loop_
_entity.id
_entity.type
_entity.pdbx_description
1 polymer ?
#
loop_
_entity_poly.entity_id
_entity_poly.type
_entity_poly.pdbx_seq_one_letter_code
_entity_poly.pdbx_strand_id
1 'polypeptide(L)'
;MQLLIWILTFLLTFCFMEFMAWFTHKYIMHGFLWHLHKDHHNKDHNSWFERNDAFFLFYAFVSIGFFLLWKYTNFWIGLPIGLGIFAYGLCYFIVHDIFIHQRFKLFRNTNNRYAKAVRRAHKMHHKHLGKEDGECFGMLLVPFKYFKLK
;
A
#
# COMPACT_ATOMS: atom_id res chain seq x y z
N MET A 1 -3.31 17.91 25.72
CA MET A 1 -2.03 17.82 24.98
C MET A 1 -1.78 16.42 24.40
N GLN A 2 -1.92 15.34 25.18
CA GLN A 2 -1.69 13.96 24.72
C GLN A 2 -2.54 13.54 23.51
N LEU A 3 -3.85 13.86 23.50
CA LEU A 3 -4.72 13.56 22.35
C LEU A 3 -4.23 14.20 21.04
N LEU A 4 -3.77 15.45 21.10
CA LEU A 4 -3.23 16.14 19.93
C LEU A 4 -1.98 15.43 19.39
N ILE A 5 -1.08 15.01 20.29
CA ILE A 5 0.11 14.24 19.90
C ILE A 5 -0.32 12.93 19.25
N TRP A 6 -1.34 12.23 19.79
CA TRP A 6 -1.81 10.97 19.19
C TRP A 6 -2.35 11.16 17.78
N ILE A 7 -3.17 12.19 17.57
CA ILE A 7 -3.73 12.52 16.26
C ILE A 7 -2.60 12.87 15.28
N LEU A 8 -1.65 13.70 15.69
CA LEU A 8 -0.50 14.07 14.86
C LEU A 8 0.37 12.86 14.53
N THR A 9 0.70 12.03 15.52
CA THR A 9 1.48 10.79 15.31
C THR A 9 0.77 9.84 14.36
N PHE A 10 -0.55 9.67 14.51
CA PHE A 10 -1.36 8.86 13.60
C PHE A 10 -1.29 9.38 12.15
N LEU A 11 -1.55 10.68 11.95
CA LEU A 11 -1.54 11.30 10.63
C LEU A 11 -0.16 11.27 9.98
N LEU A 12 0.89 11.56 10.76
CA LEU A 12 2.27 11.50 10.27
C LEU A 12 2.65 10.08 9.90
N THR A 13 2.29 9.08 10.71
CA THR A 13 2.55 7.68 10.40
C THR A 13 1.81 7.26 9.13
N PHE A 14 0.52 7.58 9.01
CA PHE A 14 -0.28 7.27 7.83
C PHE A 14 0.31 7.88 6.56
N CYS A 15 0.70 9.16 6.58
CA CYS A 15 1.33 9.82 5.43
C CYS A 15 2.72 9.26 5.13
N PHE A 16 3.52 8.97 6.15
CA PHE A 16 4.84 8.37 5.98
C PHE A 16 4.76 6.96 5.37
N MET A 17 3.68 6.23 5.63
CA MET A 17 3.47 4.92 5.01
C MET A 17 3.34 4.98 3.49
N GLU A 18 2.91 6.09 2.89
CA GLU A 18 2.95 6.25 1.43
C GLU A 18 4.39 6.24 0.90
N PHE A 19 5.31 6.92 1.60
CA PHE A 19 6.72 6.87 1.29
C PHE A 19 7.28 5.46 1.50
N MET A 20 6.93 4.80 2.61
CA MET A 20 7.39 3.43 2.88
C MET A 20 6.87 2.42 1.86
N ALA A 21 5.62 2.55 1.42
CA ALA A 21 5.03 1.72 0.37
C ALA A 21 5.77 1.92 -0.95
N TRP A 22 5.98 3.17 -1.38
CA TRP A 22 6.77 3.48 -2.57
C TRP A 22 8.20 2.91 -2.49
N PHE A 23 8.88 3.12 -1.36
CA PHE A 23 10.26 2.67 -1.17
C PHE A 23 10.35 1.14 -1.21
N THR A 24 9.48 0.46 -0.47
CA THR A 24 9.41 -1.01 -0.43
C THR A 24 9.08 -1.54 -1.81
N HIS A 25 8.11 -0.95 -2.48
CA HIS A 25 7.69 -1.39 -3.80
C HIS A 25 8.83 -1.24 -4.82
N LYS A 26 9.48 -0.08 -4.89
CA LYS A 26 10.53 0.19 -5.88
C LYS A 26 11.82 -0.59 -5.62
N TYR A 27 12.30 -0.61 -4.37
CA TYR A 27 13.66 -1.09 -4.08
C TYR A 27 13.69 -2.51 -3.49
N ILE A 28 12.62 -2.94 -2.84
CA ILE A 28 12.55 -4.26 -2.19
C ILE A 28 11.77 -5.23 -3.09
N MET A 29 10.52 -4.91 -3.42
CA MET A 29 9.63 -5.77 -4.20
C MET A 29 10.08 -5.88 -5.65
N HIS A 30 10.47 -4.78 -6.31
CA HIS A 30 11.12 -4.80 -7.63
C HIS A 30 12.65 -4.96 -7.58
N GLY A 31 13.17 -5.33 -6.41
CA GLY A 31 14.59 -5.59 -6.18
C GLY A 31 14.83 -7.05 -5.80
N PHE A 32 15.43 -7.26 -4.62
CA PHE A 32 15.83 -8.59 -4.17
C PHE A 32 14.67 -9.51 -3.79
N LEU A 33 13.47 -8.97 -3.50
CA LEU A 33 12.26 -9.76 -3.24
C LEU A 33 11.32 -9.85 -4.46
N TRP A 34 11.83 -9.64 -5.68
CA TRP A 34 11.05 -9.80 -6.91
C TRP A 34 10.37 -11.17 -7.03
N HIS A 35 10.99 -12.24 -6.53
CA HIS A 35 10.36 -13.56 -6.52
C HIS A 35 8.99 -13.56 -5.82
N LEU A 36 8.78 -12.74 -4.79
CA LEU A 36 7.51 -12.62 -4.07
C LEU A 36 6.52 -11.69 -4.78
N HIS A 37 6.98 -10.76 -5.61
CA HIS A 37 6.14 -9.77 -6.27
C HIS A 37 5.82 -10.10 -7.73
N LYS A 38 6.53 -11.06 -8.32
CA LYS A 38 6.43 -11.41 -9.74
C LYS A 38 5.05 -11.96 -10.14
N ASP A 39 4.43 -12.80 -9.32
CA ASP A 39 3.09 -13.36 -9.60
C ASP A 39 2.00 -12.29 -9.62
N HIS A 40 2.19 -11.24 -8.83
CA HIS A 40 1.30 -10.11 -8.79
C HIS A 40 1.33 -9.31 -10.11
N HIS A 41 2.50 -9.20 -10.75
CA HIS A 41 2.65 -8.64 -12.10
C HIS A 41 2.18 -9.58 -13.20
N ASN A 42 2.56 -10.85 -13.11
CA ASN A 42 2.21 -11.87 -14.08
C ASN A 42 1.95 -13.20 -13.37
N LYS A 43 0.67 -13.54 -13.21
CA LYS A 43 0.25 -14.76 -12.52
C LYS A 43 0.80 -15.99 -13.21
N ASP A 44 1.56 -16.78 -12.46
CA ASP A 44 2.15 -18.05 -12.88
C ASP A 44 1.50 -19.26 -12.20
N HIS A 45 0.41 -19.05 -11.45
CA HIS A 45 -0.28 -20.08 -10.67
C HIS A 45 -1.81 -19.88 -10.65
N ASN A 46 -2.53 -20.96 -10.31
CA ASN A 46 -4.01 -20.96 -10.21
C ASN A 46 -4.55 -20.70 -8.79
N SER A 47 -3.70 -20.29 -7.84
CA SER A 47 -4.13 -19.93 -6.48
C SER A 47 -4.83 -18.56 -6.42
N TRP A 48 -5.75 -18.42 -5.46
CA TRP A 48 -6.35 -17.12 -5.10
C TRP A 48 -5.36 -16.21 -4.35
N PHE A 49 -4.48 -16.81 -3.55
CA PHE A 49 -3.40 -16.11 -2.86
C PHE A 49 -2.23 -15.85 -3.81
N GLU A 50 -1.61 -14.69 -3.65
CA GLU A 50 -0.39 -14.29 -4.35
C GLU A 50 0.76 -14.31 -3.34
N ARG A 51 1.98 -14.66 -3.75
CA ARG A 51 3.17 -14.54 -2.87
C ARG A 51 3.35 -13.11 -2.40
N ASN A 52 2.87 -12.15 -3.19
CA ASN A 52 2.83 -10.74 -2.84
C ASN A 52 2.05 -10.46 -1.54
N ASP A 53 1.12 -11.35 -1.15
CA ASP A 53 0.38 -11.22 0.10
C ASP A 53 1.29 -11.28 1.34
N ALA A 54 2.51 -11.81 1.20
CA ALA A 54 3.53 -11.79 2.26
C ALA A 54 3.88 -10.36 2.71
N PHE A 55 3.83 -9.36 1.81
CA PHE A 55 4.11 -7.96 2.17
C PHE A 55 2.99 -7.37 3.03
N PHE A 56 1.73 -7.72 2.77
CA PHE A 56 0.61 -7.33 3.63
C PHE A 56 0.75 -7.93 5.03
N LEU A 57 1.09 -9.23 5.11
CA LEU A 57 1.32 -9.90 6.40
C LEU A 57 2.49 -9.27 7.17
N PHE A 58 3.59 -8.94 6.49
CA PHE A 58 4.73 -8.25 7.10
C PHE A 58 4.29 -6.94 7.79
N TYR A 59 3.58 -6.06 7.08
CA TYR A 59 3.12 -4.80 7.67
C TYR A 59 2.04 -4.99 8.73
N ALA A 60 1.21 -6.03 8.63
CA ALA A 60 0.30 -6.41 9.69
C ALA A 60 1.05 -6.78 10.99
N PHE A 61 2.13 -7.56 10.89
CA PHE A 61 2.97 -7.88 12.05
C PHE A 61 3.67 -6.65 12.63
N VAL A 62 4.17 -5.74 11.79
CA VAL A 62 4.75 -4.47 12.27
C VAL A 62 3.71 -3.66 13.03
N SER A 63 2.49 -3.52 12.48
CA SER A 63 1.38 -2.85 13.14
C SER A 63 1.04 -3.51 14.49
N ILE A 64 0.86 -4.83 14.52
CA ILE A 64 0.59 -5.60 15.75
C ILE A 64 1.71 -5.39 16.77
N GLY A 65 2.97 -5.37 16.36
CA GLY A 65 4.12 -5.08 17.23
C GLY A 65 3.96 -3.75 17.96
N PHE A 66 3.53 -2.70 17.27
CA PHE A 66 3.27 -1.40 17.90
C PHE A 66 2.09 -1.42 18.89
N PHE A 67 1.04 -2.21 18.61
CA PHE A 67 -0.06 -2.44 19.56
C PHE A 67 0.42 -3.18 20.81
N LEU A 68 1.25 -4.21 20.65
CA LEU A 68 1.81 -4.97 21.76
C LEU A 68 2.76 -4.12 22.62
N LEU A 69 3.61 -3.30 21.98
CA LEU A 69 4.47 -2.35 22.69
C LEU A 69 3.65 -1.35 23.48
N TRP A 70 2.58 -0.80 22.90
CA TRP A 70 1.68 0.08 23.63
C TRP A 70 1.00 -0.60 24.82
N LYS A 71 0.58 -1.86 24.66
CA LYS A 71 -0.18 -2.59 25.67
C LYS A 71 0.69 -3.08 26.83
N TYR A 72 1.90 -3.56 26.54
CA TYR A 72 2.74 -4.29 27.51
C TYR A 72 3.98 -3.51 27.96
N THR A 73 4.20 -2.29 27.44
CA THR A 73 5.31 -1.42 27.86
C THR A 73 4.81 0.01 28.09
N ASN A 74 5.69 0.91 28.53
CA ASN A 74 5.38 2.34 28.68
C ASN A 74 5.41 3.12 27.35
N PHE A 75 5.47 2.44 26.19
CA PHE A 75 5.50 3.07 24.88
C PHE A 75 4.12 3.56 24.43
N TRP A 76 3.64 4.60 25.10
CA TRP A 76 2.29 5.14 24.93
C TRP A 76 1.98 5.66 23.52
N ILE A 77 2.99 6.09 22.75
CA ILE A 77 2.83 6.47 21.33
C ILE A 77 2.72 5.27 20.38
N GLY A 78 2.89 4.04 20.87
CA GLY A 78 2.79 2.83 20.05
C GLY A 78 1.41 2.67 19.41
N LEU A 79 0.32 2.98 20.12
CA LEU A 79 -1.03 2.83 19.58
C LEU A 79 -1.31 3.71 18.36
N PRO A 80 -1.09 5.05 18.38
CA PRO A 80 -1.31 5.86 17.19
C PRO A 80 -0.39 5.49 16.02
N ILE A 81 0.83 4.99 16.28
CA ILE A 81 1.70 4.46 15.21
C ILE A 81 1.10 3.20 14.59
N GLY A 82 0.75 2.21 15.42
CA GLY A 82 0.11 0.97 14.96
C GLY A 82 -1.18 1.25 14.18
N LEU A 83 -2.01 2.17 14.68
CA LEU A 83 -3.23 2.59 13.99
C LEU A 83 -2.93 3.26 12.65
N GLY A 84 -1.89 4.10 12.55
CA GLY A 84 -1.49 4.74 11.29
C GLY A 84 -1.03 3.74 10.23
N ILE A 85 -0.23 2.74 10.64
CA ILE A 85 0.21 1.64 9.77
C ILE A 85 -0.99 0.80 9.32
N PHE A 86 -1.85 0.40 10.26
CA PHE A 86 -3.06 -0.36 9.97
C PHE A 86 -3.99 0.39 9.01
N ALA A 87 -4.28 1.66 9.27
CA ALA A 87 -5.17 2.46 8.45
C ALA A 87 -4.63 2.62 7.02
N TYR A 88 -3.32 2.85 6.87
CA TYR A 88 -2.70 2.90 5.55
C TYR A 88 -2.77 1.53 4.86
N GLY A 89 -2.44 0.44 5.55
CA GLY A 89 -2.54 -0.92 5.01
C GLY A 89 -3.94 -1.27 4.55
N LEU A 90 -4.97 -0.86 5.31
CA LEU A 90 -6.38 -1.02 4.93
C LEU A 90 -6.73 -0.21 3.67
N CYS A 91 -6.31 1.06 3.62
CA CYS A 91 -6.48 1.89 2.43
C CYS A 91 -5.78 1.28 1.21
N TYR A 92 -4.54 0.82 1.38
CA TYR A 92 -3.78 0.16 0.33
C TYR A 92 -4.54 -1.06 -0.18
N PHE A 93 -4.96 -1.98 0.69
CA PHE A 93 -5.71 -3.18 0.30
C PHE A 93 -7.02 -2.84 -0.43
N ILE A 94 -7.78 -1.85 0.05
CA ILE A 94 -9.02 -1.41 -0.61
C ILE A 94 -8.74 -0.86 -2.01
N VAL A 95 -7.73 -0.01 -2.15
CA VAL A 95 -7.46 0.63 -3.44
C VAL A 95 -6.79 -0.36 -4.41
N HIS A 96 -5.84 -1.15 -3.93
CA HIS A 96 -5.02 -2.06 -4.72
C HIS A 96 -5.80 -3.34 -5.07
N ASP A 97 -6.11 -4.17 -4.07
CA ASP A 97 -6.65 -5.51 -4.27
C ASP A 97 -8.14 -5.50 -4.62
N ILE A 98 -8.91 -4.64 -3.97
CA ILE A 98 -10.35 -4.53 -4.22
C ILE A 98 -10.60 -3.66 -5.46
N PHE A 99 -10.18 -2.40 -5.45
CA PHE A 99 -10.56 -1.46 -6.50
C PHE A 99 -9.79 -1.65 -7.82
N ILE A 100 -8.47 -1.87 -7.79
CA ILE A 100 -7.67 -2.01 -9.03
C ILE A 100 -7.63 -3.45 -9.53
N HIS A 101 -7.15 -4.40 -8.73
CA HIS A 101 -6.99 -5.80 -9.13
C HIS A 101 -8.29 -6.60 -9.11
N GLN A 102 -9.34 -6.08 -8.45
CA GLN A 102 -10.65 -6.72 -8.40
C GLN A 102 -10.58 -8.18 -7.89
N ARG A 103 -9.66 -8.47 -6.96
CA ARG A 103 -9.62 -9.76 -6.23
C ARG A 103 -10.93 -10.00 -5.47
N PHE A 104 -11.57 -8.90 -5.07
CA PHE A 104 -12.95 -8.84 -4.63
C PHE A 104 -13.73 -7.95 -5.60
N LYS A 105 -14.91 -8.39 -6.04
CA LYS A 105 -15.73 -7.68 -7.05
C LYS A 105 -16.51 -6.51 -6.46
N LEU A 106 -15.84 -5.60 -5.75
CA LEU A 106 -16.40 -4.39 -5.15
C LEU A 106 -15.81 -3.15 -5.83
N PHE A 107 -16.55 -2.03 -5.82
CA PHE A 107 -16.13 -0.73 -6.40
C PHE A 107 -15.71 -0.74 -7.89
N ARG A 108 -16.06 -1.78 -8.64
CA ARG A 108 -15.71 -1.93 -10.07
C ARG A 108 -16.15 -0.73 -10.92
N ASN A 109 -17.33 -0.19 -10.61
CA ASN A 109 -17.98 0.88 -11.38
C ASN A 109 -17.61 2.30 -10.91
N THR A 110 -16.69 2.44 -9.95
CA THR A 110 -16.25 3.77 -9.47
C THR A 110 -15.56 4.53 -10.61
N ASN A 111 -16.07 5.72 -10.92
CA ASN A 111 -15.73 6.47 -12.14
C ASN A 111 -15.27 7.92 -11.90
N ASN A 112 -14.93 8.28 -10.67
CA ASN A 112 -14.47 9.64 -10.36
C ASN A 112 -13.04 9.90 -10.88
N ARG A 113 -12.65 11.18 -10.93
CA ARG A 113 -11.35 11.62 -11.50
C ARG A 113 -10.14 10.99 -10.79
N TYR A 114 -10.19 10.89 -9.47
CA TYR A 114 -9.12 10.28 -8.66
C TYR A 114 -9.00 8.78 -8.92
N ALA A 115 -10.11 8.06 -8.84
CA ALA A 115 -10.21 6.62 -9.11
C ALA A 115 -9.66 6.27 -10.50
N LYS A 116 -9.99 7.07 -11.53
CA LYS A 116 -9.41 6.93 -12.88
C LYS A 116 -7.90 7.14 -12.89
N ALA A 117 -7.40 8.18 -12.21
CA ALA A 117 -5.99 8.50 -12.17
C ALA A 117 -5.18 7.37 -11.52
N VAL A 118 -5.64 6.89 -10.36
CA VAL A 118 -4.98 5.79 -9.62
C VAL A 118 -4.95 4.51 -10.46
N ARG A 119 -6.10 4.11 -11.04
CA ARG A 119 -6.16 2.92 -11.90
C ARG A 119 -5.24 3.03 -13.12
N ARG A 120 -5.13 4.21 -13.73
CA ARG A 120 -4.23 4.45 -14.87
C ARG A 120 -2.76 4.39 -14.46
N ALA A 121 -2.39 5.04 -13.37
CA ALA A 121 -1.02 5.03 -12.85
C ALA A 121 -0.57 3.60 -12.54
N HIS A 122 -1.41 2.83 -11.85
CA HIS A 122 -1.14 1.44 -11.51
C HIS A 122 -1.08 0.52 -12.74
N LYS A 123 -1.96 0.74 -13.73
CA LYS A 123 -1.88 0.01 -15.00
C LYS A 123 -0.57 0.29 -15.74
N MET A 124 -0.09 1.53 -15.71
CA MET A 124 1.20 1.87 -16.33
C MET A 124 2.37 1.24 -15.58
N HIS A 125 2.28 1.13 -14.24
CA HIS A 125 3.24 0.40 -13.43
C HIS A 125 3.37 -1.07 -13.89
N HIS A 126 2.25 -1.79 -14.00
CA HIS A 126 2.25 -3.20 -14.44
C HIS A 126 2.62 -3.44 -15.90
N LYS A 127 2.70 -2.37 -16.72
CA LYS A 127 3.08 -2.52 -18.13
C LYS A 127 4.55 -2.91 -18.29
N HIS A 128 5.40 -2.53 -17.34
CA HIS A 128 6.83 -2.84 -17.35
C HIS A 128 7.16 -3.72 -16.14
N LEU A 129 7.82 -4.85 -16.39
CA LEU A 129 8.16 -5.83 -15.35
C LEU A 129 9.41 -5.44 -14.53
N GLY A 130 10.22 -4.50 -15.03
CA GLY A 130 11.44 -4.03 -14.38
C GLY A 130 11.30 -2.63 -13.81
N LYS A 131 12.09 -2.32 -12.78
CA LYS A 131 12.08 -1.01 -12.11
C LYS A 131 12.60 0.17 -12.94
N GLU A 132 13.46 -0.09 -13.94
CA GLU A 132 14.14 0.94 -14.72
C GLU A 132 13.17 1.68 -15.66
N ASP A 133 12.28 0.92 -16.33
CA ASP A 133 11.19 1.47 -17.16
C ASP A 133 9.86 1.57 -16.39
N GLY A 134 9.85 1.10 -15.14
CA GLY A 134 8.71 1.13 -14.24
C GLY A 134 8.42 2.55 -13.76
N GLU A 135 7.17 2.99 -13.91
CA GLU A 135 6.69 4.25 -13.34
C GLU A 135 5.65 3.96 -12.24
N CYS A 136 5.45 4.91 -11.32
CA CYS A 136 4.37 4.88 -10.31
C CYS A 136 4.38 3.70 -9.33
N PHE A 137 5.41 3.61 -8.50
CA PHE A 137 5.49 2.62 -7.41
C PHE A 137 4.69 3.00 -6.15
N GLY A 138 4.21 4.25 -6.05
CA GLY A 138 3.32 4.68 -4.97
C GLY A 138 1.88 4.21 -5.19
N MET A 139 1.02 4.41 -4.19
CA MET A 139 -0.35 3.87 -4.21
C MET A 139 -1.40 4.99 -4.23
N LEU A 140 -1.41 5.83 -3.20
CA LEU A 140 -2.44 6.85 -3.03
C LEU A 140 -2.07 8.17 -3.72
N LEU A 141 -0.77 8.46 -3.82
CA LEU A 141 -0.25 9.65 -4.47
C LEU A 141 0.28 9.30 -5.87
N VAL A 142 -0.49 9.70 -6.89
CA VAL A 142 -0.14 9.41 -8.29
C VAL A 142 0.25 10.68 -9.04
N PRO A 143 1.17 10.62 -10.02
CA PRO A 143 1.61 11.79 -10.78
C PRO A 143 0.46 12.54 -11.47
N PHE A 144 0.52 13.88 -11.50
CA PHE A 144 -0.51 14.74 -12.09
C PHE A 144 -0.88 14.40 -13.55
N LYS A 145 0.05 13.82 -14.32
CA LYS A 145 -0.19 13.39 -15.71
C LYS A 145 -1.37 12.42 -15.84
N TYR A 146 -1.67 11.62 -14.82
CA TYR A 146 -2.79 10.66 -14.84
C TYR A 146 -4.16 11.28 -14.53
N PHE A 147 -4.19 12.49 -13.97
CA PHE A 147 -5.41 13.25 -13.70
C PHE A 147 -5.91 14.05 -14.91
N LYS A 148 -5.08 14.20 -15.95
CA LYS A 148 -5.47 14.82 -17.20
C LYS A 148 -6.33 13.83 -17.99
N LEU A 149 -7.60 14.16 -18.16
CA LEU A 149 -8.50 13.45 -19.07
C LEU A 149 -8.05 13.80 -20.49
N LYS A 150 -7.60 12.80 -21.25
CA LYS A 150 -7.87 12.79 -22.69
C LYS A 150 -9.30 12.33 -22.86
#